data_AF-A0A819LIB9-F1
#
_entry.id   AF-A0A819LIB9-F1
#
_cell.length_a   1.000
_cell.length_b   1.000
_cell.length_c   1.000
_cell.angle_alpha   90.00
_cell.angle_beta   90.00
_cell.angle_gamma   90.00
#
_symmetry.space_group_name_H-M   'P 1'
#
loop_
_entity.id
_entity.type
_entity.pdbx_description
1 polymer ?
#
loop_
_entity_poly.entity_id
_entity_poly.type
_entity_poly.pdbx_seq_one_letter_code
_entity_poly.pdbx_strand_id
1 'polypeptide(L)' 'MNGSYGNNNGFIVRLRGLPWNTTQVEVQNFLQGCNVHQTNFVLNDQGRATGECFVILESQEDVDNAKNFHQKNIGSRMY' A
#
# COMPACT_ATOMS: atom_id res chain seq x y z
N MET A 1 -17.85 -9.25 -20.82
CA MET A 1 -17.29 -9.32 -19.45
C MET A 1 -16.88 -7.90 -19.07
N ASN A 2 -17.82 -7.08 -18.62
CA ASN A 2 -17.52 -5.72 -18.18
C ASN A 2 -17.12 -5.82 -16.72
N GLY A 3 -15.80 -5.76 -16.46
CA GLY A 3 -15.27 -5.61 -15.12
C GLY A 3 -15.72 -4.27 -14.58
N SER A 4 -16.84 -4.27 -13.86
CA SER A 4 -17.23 -3.16 -13.00
C SER A 4 -16.15 -3.03 -11.93
N TYR A 5 -15.08 -2.28 -12.23
CA TYR A 5 -14.27 -1.61 -11.22
C TYR A 5 -15.21 -0.60 -10.57
N GLY A 6 -16.06 -1.14 -9.69
CA GLY A 6 -17.12 -0.40 -9.08
C GLY A 6 -16.55 0.84 -8.46
N ASN A 7 -17.33 1.91 -8.56
CA ASN A 7 -17.33 3.07 -7.69
C ASN A 7 -17.58 2.63 -6.23
N ASN A 8 -16.80 1.68 -5.73
CA ASN A 8 -16.75 1.34 -4.32
C ASN A 8 -15.71 2.28 -3.76
N ASN A 9 -16.16 3.07 -2.80
CA ASN A 9 -15.40 3.89 -1.89
C ASN A 9 -14.49 2.98 -1.04
N GLY A 10 -13.66 2.18 -1.71
CA GLY A 10 -12.82 1.14 -1.17
C GLY A 10 -11.60 1.84 -0.60
N PHE A 11 -11.31 1.48 0.64
CA PHE A 11 -10.26 2.04 1.46
C PHE A 11 -8.88 1.62 0.95
N ILE A 12 -8.50 2.10 -0.23
CA ILE A 12 -7.30 1.68 -0.96
C ILE A 12 -6.19 2.72 -0.80
N VAL A 13 -5.03 2.27 -0.35
CA VAL A 13 -3.81 3.05 -0.21
C VAL A 13 -2.77 2.53 -1.19
N ARG A 14 -2.21 3.45 -1.98
CA ARG A 14 -1.10 3.14 -2.88
C ARG A 14 0.22 3.52 -2.21
N LEU A 15 1.05 2.53 -1.96
CA LEU A 15 2.42 2.69 -1.49
C LEU A 15 3.35 2.75 -2.70
N ARG A 16 4.24 3.74 -2.74
CA ARG A 16 5.33 3.86 -3.73
C ARG A 16 6.68 3.98 -3.02
N GLY A 17 7.74 3.57 -3.70
CA GLY A 17 9.10 3.68 -3.20
C GLY A 17 9.48 2.58 -2.21
N LEU A 18 8.74 1.47 -2.22
CA LEU A 18 9.07 0.30 -1.43
C LEU A 18 10.35 -0.36 -2.00
N PRO A 19 11.29 -0.80 -1.15
CA PRO A 19 12.43 -1.58 -1.60
C PRO A 19 11.98 -2.86 -2.30
N TRP A 20 12.81 -3.38 -3.21
CA TRP A 20 12.48 -4.60 -3.99
C TRP A 20 12.29 -5.85 -3.12
N ASN A 21 12.78 -5.82 -1.88
CA ASN A 21 12.64 -6.89 -0.89
C ASN A 21 11.42 -6.72 0.04
N THR A 22 10.59 -5.69 -0.17
CA THR A 22 9.41 -5.49 0.68
C THR A 22 8.49 -6.68 0.58
N THR A 23 8.27 -7.32 1.72
CA THR A 23 7.32 -8.42 1.87
C THR A 23 6.01 -7.93 2.47
N GLN A 24 4.99 -8.78 2.44
CA GLN A 24 3.73 -8.51 3.12
C GLN A 24 3.92 -8.20 4.62
N VAL A 25 4.89 -8.85 5.26
CA VAL A 25 5.24 -8.62 6.67
C VAL A 25 5.71 -7.18 6.89
N GLU A 26 6.60 -6.68 6.03
CA GLU A 26 7.08 -5.29 6.10
C GLU A 26 5.94 -4.28 5.88
N VAL A 27 5.02 -4.57 4.95
CA VAL A 27 3.84 -3.73 4.72
C VAL A 27 2.90 -3.75 5.92
N GLN A 28 2.66 -4.92 6.53
CA GLN A 28 1.86 -5.05 7.75
C GLN A 28 2.51 -4.33 8.94
N ASN A 29 3.84 -4.38 9.04
CA ASN A 29 4.58 -3.68 10.08
C ASN A 29 4.57 -2.15 9.86
N PHE A 30 4.66 -1.71 8.60
CA PHE A 30 4.52 -0.30 8.25
C PHE A 30 3.11 0.23 8.55
N LEU A 31 2.10 -0.61 8.34
CA LEU A 31 0.70 -0.34 8.64
C LEU A 31 0.30 -0.89 10.01
N GLN A 32 1.24 -1.03 10.94
CA GLN A 32 0.97 -1.56 12.27
C GLN A 32 -0.06 -0.65 12.97
N GLY A 33 -1.27 -1.17 13.16
CA GLY A 33 -2.41 -0.43 13.70
C GLY A 33 -3.51 -0.11 12.68
N CYS A 34 -3.35 -0.50 11.42
CA CYS A 34 -4.40 -0.45 10.40
C CYS A 34 -4.87 -1.86 10.03
N ASN A 35 -6.18 -2.07 9.86
CA ASN A 35 -6.72 -3.34 9.42
C ASN A 35 -6.56 -3.51 7.89
N VAL A 36 -5.50 -4.22 7.51
CA VAL A 36 -5.21 -4.57 6.12
C VAL A 36 -6.04 -5.77 5.69
N HIS A 37 -7.00 -5.51 4.80
CA HIS A 37 -7.83 -6.54 4.20
C HIS A 37 -7.05 -7.34 3.14
N GLN A 38 -6.37 -6.64 2.23
CA GLN A 38 -5.64 -7.29 1.14
C GLN A 38 -4.47 -6.43 0.64
N THR A 39 -3.33 -7.05 0.34
CA THR A 39 -2.17 -6.38 -0.25
C THR A 39 -1.89 -6.92 -1.65
N ASN A 40 -1.78 -6.03 -2.62
CA ASN A 40 -1.55 -6.34 -4.01
C ASN A 40 -0.26 -5.67 -4.51
N PHE A 41 0.81 -6.46 -4.62
CA PHE A 41 2.11 -5.99 -5.07
C PHE A 41 2.14 -5.85 -6.60
N VAL A 42 2.69 -4.75 -7.10
CA VAL A 42 2.90 -4.55 -8.53
C VAL A 42 4.25 -5.11 -8.91
N LEU A 43 4.21 -6.25 -9.60
CA LEU A 43 5.38 -6.87 -10.18
C LEU A 43 5.54 -6.39 -11.63
N ASN A 44 6.78 -6.18 -12.06
CA ASN A 44 7.12 -5.92 -13.45
C ASN A 44 7.05 -7.23 -14.26
N ASP A 45 7.19 -7.15 -15.58
CA ASP A 45 7.18 -8.29 -16.50
C ASP A 45 8.23 -9.38 -16.13
N GLN A 46 9.33 -8.97 -15.49
CA GLN A 46 10.35 -9.87 -14.96
C GLN A 46 10.00 -10.52 -13.60
N GLY A 47 8.78 -10.36 -13.09
CA GLY A 47 8.36 -10.82 -11.77
C GLY A 47 8.99 -10.07 -10.59
N ARG A 48 9.65 -8.92 -10.86
CA ARG A 48 10.29 -8.10 -9.83
C ARG A 48 9.34 -7.03 -9.29
N ALA A 49 9.28 -6.85 -7.98
CA ALA A 49 8.52 -5.76 -7.38
C ALA A 49 9.03 -4.41 -7.90
N THR A 50 8.13 -3.63 -8.49
CA THR A 50 8.42 -2.28 -9.03
C THR A 50 8.62 -1.23 -7.94
N GLY A 51 8.41 -1.61 -6.68
CA GLY A 51 8.33 -0.69 -5.55
C GLY A 51 6.96 -0.01 -5.43
N GLU A 52 5.96 -0.49 -6.18
CA GLU A 52 4.56 -0.12 -6.03
C GLU A 52 3.75 -1.27 -5.39
N CYS A 53 2.94 -0.93 -4.40
CA CYS A 53 2.04 -1.86 -3.73
C CYS A 53 0.71 -1.17 -3.46
N PHE A 54 -0.39 -1.87 -3.69
CA PHE A 54 -1.74 -1.43 -3.37
C PHE A 54 -2.22 -2.17 -2.13
N VAL A 55 -2.63 -1.42 -1.13
CA VAL A 55 -3.17 -1.98 0.11
C VAL A 55 -4.63 -1.61 0.20
N ILE A 56 -5.47 -2.63 0.37
CA ILE A 56 -6.90 -2.51 0.60
C ILE A 56 -7.12 -2.67 2.10
N LEU A 57 -7.75 -1.69 2.71
CA LEU A 57 -8.07 -1.63 4.13
C LEU A 57 -9.57 -1.87 4.33
N GLU A 58 -9.97 -2.11 5.57
CA GLU A 58 -11.38 -2.35 5.91
C GLU A 58 -12.15 -1.09 6.30
N SER A 59 -11.46 -0.04 6.78
CA SER A 59 -12.11 1.20 7.22
C SER A 59 -11.45 2.47 6.68
N GLN A 60 -12.22 3.56 6.63
CA GLN A 60 -11.72 4.89 6.27
C GLN A 60 -10.70 5.41 7.27
N GLU A 61 -10.87 5.06 8.55
CA GLU A 61 -9.95 5.44 9.62
C GLU A 61 -8.58 4.79 9.43
N ASP A 62 -8.55 3.51 9.05
CA ASP A 62 -7.31 2.82 8.67
C ASP A 62 -6.64 3.51 7.48
N VAL A 63 -7.42 3.96 6.49
CA VAL A 63 -6.88 4.70 5.34
C VAL A 63 -6.30 6.03 5.76
N ASP A 64 -6.99 6.75 6.65
CA ASP A 64 -6.51 8.03 7.13
C ASP A 64 -5.21 7.84 7.92
N ASN A 65 -5.16 6.86 8.83
CA ASN A 65 -3.97 6.46 9.55
C ASN A 65 -2.84 6.07 8.59
N ALA A 66 -3.09 5.15 7.65
CA ALA A 66 -2.13 4.71 6.65
C ALA A 66 -1.63 5.86 5.76
N LYS A 67 -2.51 6.80 5.39
CA LYS A 67 -2.14 8.03 4.66
C LYS A 67 -1.31 8.97 5.53
N ASN A 68 -1.63 9.08 6.82
CA ASN A 68 -0.87 9.86 7.79
C ASN A 68 0.55 9.29 7.97
N PHE A 69 0.67 7.96 8.02
CA PHE A 69 1.94 7.25 7.96
C PHE A 69 2.67 7.50 6.63
N HIS A 70 1.94 7.53 5.50
CA HIS A 70 2.50 7.79 4.17
C HIS A 70 2.94 9.25 3.95
N GLN A 71 2.35 10.23 4.64
CA GLN A 71 2.80 11.63 4.63
C GLN A 71 4.10 11.86 5.41
N LYS A 72 4.52 10.90 6.23
CA LYS A 72 5.91 10.83 6.68
C LYS A 72 6.71 10.04 5.64
N ASN A 73 7.42 10.77 4.80
CA ASN A 73 8.38 10.20 3.85
C ASN A 73 9.18 9.05 4.50
N ILE A 74 9.11 7.82 3.96
CA ILE A 74 10.21 6.86 4.14
C ILE A 74 11.40 7.47 3.40
N GLY A 75 12.25 8.16 4.14
CA GLY A 75 13.34 8.97 3.59
C GLY A 75 13.08 10.45 3.80
N SER A 76 13.36 10.92 5.01
CA SER A 76 13.97 12.24 5.15
C SER A 76 15.24 12.24 4.31
N ARG A 77 15.14 12.76 3.08
CA ARG A 77 16.26 13.34 2.38
C ARG A 77 16.79 14.48 3.25
N MET A 78 17.77 14.22 4.10
CA MET A 78 18.53 15.28 4.73
C MET A 78 20.01 14.91 4.79
N TYR A 79 20.71 15.58 3.85
CA TYR A 79 22.13 15.81 3.60
C TYR A 79 23.07 14.64 3.33
#